data_AF-A0A1E5LAB2-F1
#
_entry.id   AF-A0A1E5LAB2-F1
#
_cell.length_a   1.000
_cell.length_b   1.000
_cell.length_c   1.000
_cell.angle_alpha   90.00
_cell.angle_beta   90.00
_cell.angle_gamma   90.00
#
_symmetry.space_group_name_H-M   'P 1'
#
loop_
_entity.id
_entity.type
_entity.pdbx_description
1 polymer ?
#
loop_
_entity_poly.entity_id
_entity_poly.type
_entity_poly.pdbx_seq_one_letter_code
_entity_poly.pdbx_strand_id
1 'polypeptide(L)'
;MPRELTTLVILLFISSILIACNENTVATNENMEDWKESPIFESDNYTMIGEQERLAFIYGDETVKFLPNKVNKYMWHFWGTEEEFNGSLTVIATHEVSNEQVTVVEDQILGGPNNGADKHVPSIMSLPKSGMWKLDAYIGENLFGSVFVKVHNE
;
A
#
# COMPACT_ATOMS: atom_id res chain seq x y z
N MET A 1 19.75 -41.41 -67.07
CA MET A 1 18.79 -41.09 -68.15
C MET A 1 17.71 -42.16 -68.13
N PRO A 2 16.40 -41.84 -68.28
CA PRO A 2 15.74 -40.50 -68.20
C PRO A 2 16.04 -39.77 -66.87
N ARG A 3 15.56 -38.57 -66.51
CA ARG A 3 14.99 -37.38 -67.21
C ARG A 3 13.79 -37.52 -68.17
N GLU A 4 12.63 -37.02 -67.70
CA GLU A 4 11.74 -35.94 -68.21
C GLU A 4 10.60 -35.78 -67.16
N LEU A 5 9.78 -34.74 -67.00
CA LEU A 5 9.78 -33.27 -67.18
C LEU A 5 8.29 -32.84 -66.98
N THR A 6 8.01 -31.61 -66.51
CA THR A 6 6.64 -30.97 -66.45
C THR A 6 5.59 -31.63 -65.51
N THR A 7 4.69 -30.90 -64.85
CA THR A 7 4.09 -29.58 -65.17
C THR A 7 3.83 -28.70 -63.93
N LEU A 8 3.96 -27.40 -64.11
CA LEU A 8 3.61 -26.31 -63.19
C LEU A 8 2.10 -26.02 -63.22
N VAL A 9 1.41 -25.99 -62.08
CA VAL A 9 0.16 -25.20 -61.92
C VAL A 9 0.19 -24.47 -60.57
N ILE A 10 -0.05 -23.17 -60.63
CA ILE A 10 -0.05 -22.22 -59.51
C ILE A 10 -1.51 -21.83 -59.19
N LEU A 11 -1.77 -21.52 -57.92
CA LEU A 11 -2.97 -20.86 -57.37
C LEU A 11 -4.25 -21.70 -57.20
N LEU A 12 -5.10 -21.18 -56.30
CA LEU A 12 -6.44 -21.64 -55.86
C LEU A 12 -6.41 -22.84 -54.87
N PHE A 13 -6.86 -22.74 -53.62
CA PHE A 13 -7.71 -21.72 -52.98
C PHE A 13 -7.17 -21.24 -51.62
N ILE A 14 -7.24 -19.92 -51.42
CA ILE A 14 -7.31 -19.32 -50.08
C ILE A 14 -8.65 -19.74 -49.48
N SER A 15 -8.62 -20.55 -48.42
CA SER A 15 -9.79 -20.86 -47.60
C SER A 15 -9.41 -20.75 -46.13
N SER A 16 -9.49 -19.52 -45.64
CA SER A 16 -9.86 -19.15 -44.26
C SER A 16 -9.77 -20.25 -43.20
N ILE A 17 -8.57 -20.46 -42.65
CA ILE A 17 -8.46 -20.79 -41.23
C ILE A 17 -8.52 -19.46 -40.49
N LEU A 18 -9.74 -19.04 -40.13
CA LEU A 18 -9.91 -17.89 -39.26
C LEU A 18 -9.28 -18.20 -37.91
N ILE A 19 -8.33 -17.36 -37.51
CA ILE A 19 -7.70 -17.41 -36.19
C ILE A 19 -8.77 -17.08 -35.16
N ALA A 20 -9.16 -18.08 -34.39
CA ALA A 20 -9.90 -17.92 -33.15
C ALA A 20 -9.03 -18.43 -32.00
N CYS A 21 -7.94 -17.71 -31.71
CA CYS A 21 -7.28 -17.81 -30.42
C CYS A 21 -8.25 -17.28 -29.37
N ASN A 22 -9.11 -18.15 -28.83
CA ASN A 22 -9.86 -17.84 -27.62
C ASN A 22 -8.94 -18.01 -26.41
N GLU A 23 -7.91 -17.16 -26.37
CA GLU A 23 -7.17 -16.88 -25.15
C GLU A 23 -8.06 -16.02 -24.27
N ASN A 24 -9.06 -16.66 -23.65
CA ASN A 24 -9.58 -16.21 -22.37
C ASN A 24 -8.46 -16.41 -21.33
N THR A 25 -7.41 -15.60 -21.44
CA THR A 25 -6.61 -15.20 -20.30
C THR A 25 -7.53 -14.42 -19.38
N VAL A 26 -8.24 -15.18 -18.54
CA VAL A 26 -8.64 -14.65 -17.24
C VAL A 26 -7.33 -14.28 -16.58
N ALA A 27 -6.96 -13.00 -16.69
CA ALA A 27 -5.93 -12.41 -15.86
C ALA A 27 -6.38 -12.69 -14.43
N THR A 28 -5.72 -13.64 -13.78
CA THR A 28 -5.92 -13.91 -12.36
C THR A 28 -5.57 -12.62 -11.65
N ASN A 29 -6.57 -11.94 -11.09
CA ASN A 29 -6.43 -10.59 -10.53
C ASN A 29 -5.21 -10.54 -9.60
N GLU A 30 -4.13 -9.96 -10.09
CA GLU A 30 -2.88 -9.84 -9.35
C GLU A 30 -3.08 -8.76 -8.29
N ASN A 31 -3.39 -9.21 -7.07
CA ASN A 31 -3.51 -8.39 -5.86
C ASN A 31 -4.15 -7.01 -6.08
N MET A 32 -5.47 -6.96 -6.29
CA MET A 32 -6.22 -5.78 -5.87
C MET A 32 -6.10 -5.66 -4.36
N GLU A 33 -5.11 -4.88 -3.91
CA GLU A 33 -5.02 -4.38 -2.54
C GLU A 33 -6.36 -3.68 -2.22
N ASP A 34 -7.06 -4.14 -1.18
CA ASP A 34 -8.37 -3.59 -0.81
C ASP A 34 -8.15 -2.23 -0.14
N TRP A 35 -8.17 -1.17 -0.96
CA TRP A 35 -7.95 0.22 -0.56
C TRP A 35 -9.09 0.74 0.32
N LYS A 36 -9.10 0.28 1.56
CA LYS A 36 -10.08 0.54 2.60
C LYS A 36 -9.37 1.09 3.83
N GLU A 37 -10.00 2.03 4.54
CA GLU A 37 -9.43 2.54 5.79
C GLU A 37 -9.20 1.41 6.80
N SER A 38 -8.05 1.44 7.46
CA SER A 38 -7.69 0.48 8.51
C SER A 38 -8.75 0.49 9.63
N PRO A 39 -8.95 -0.64 10.33
CA PRO A 39 -9.81 -0.69 11.50
C PRO A 39 -9.52 0.41 12.52
N ILE A 40 -10.60 0.92 13.12
CA ILE A 40 -10.53 1.78 14.30
C ILE A 40 -10.76 0.92 15.54
N PHE A 41 -9.89 1.07 16.54
CA PHE A 41 -9.97 0.36 17.81
C PHE A 41 -9.53 1.26 18.98
N GLU A 42 -9.82 0.85 20.21
CA GLU A 42 -9.39 1.56 21.43
C GLU A 42 -8.14 0.93 22.02
N SER A 43 -7.19 1.76 22.49
CA SER A 43 -6.10 1.33 23.35
C SER A 43 -5.91 2.31 24.51
N ASP A 44 -5.94 1.78 25.73
CA ASP A 44 -6.13 2.52 26.99
C ASP A 44 -7.30 3.53 26.93
N ASN A 45 -7.00 4.81 26.68
CA ASN A 45 -7.98 5.90 26.63
C ASN A 45 -8.01 6.60 25.25
N TYR A 46 -7.48 5.95 24.21
CA TYR A 46 -7.33 6.53 22.88
C TYR A 46 -7.92 5.64 21.79
N THR A 47 -8.78 6.25 20.98
CA THR A 47 -9.19 5.74 19.67
C THR A 47 -7.99 5.83 18.71
N MET A 48 -7.71 4.73 18.01
CA MET A 48 -6.58 4.59 17.09
C MET A 48 -7.01 3.97 15.77
N ILE A 49 -6.29 4.29 14.68
CA ILE A 49 -6.43 3.67 13.36
C ILE A 49 -5.20 2.84 13.02
N GLY A 50 -5.40 1.60 12.58
CA GLY A 50 -4.31 0.71 12.18
C GLY A 50 -4.66 -0.77 12.24
N GLU A 51 -3.64 -1.60 12.41
CA GLU A 51 -3.75 -3.04 12.63
C GLU A 51 -3.60 -3.33 14.13
N GLN A 52 -4.68 -3.81 14.75
CA GLN A 52 -4.73 -4.13 16.17
C GLN A 52 -3.67 -5.18 16.53
N GLU A 53 -3.03 -5.04 17.69
CA GLU A 53 -1.90 -5.89 18.15
C GLU A 53 -0.66 -5.82 17.25
N ARG A 54 -0.61 -4.88 16.29
CA ARG A 54 0.57 -4.63 15.45
C ARG A 54 1.00 -3.17 15.45
N LEU A 55 0.32 -2.29 14.72
CA LEU A 55 0.67 -0.87 14.67
C LEU A 55 -0.55 0.01 14.45
N ALA A 56 -0.55 1.19 15.07
CA ALA A 56 -1.59 2.19 14.87
C ALA A 56 -1.09 3.59 15.24
N PHE A 57 -1.91 4.60 14.98
CA PHE A 57 -1.74 5.92 15.59
C PHE A 57 -3.08 6.49 16.07
N ILE A 58 -3.01 7.42 17.04
CA ILE A 58 -4.19 8.07 17.62
C ILE A 58 -4.98 8.79 16.51
N TYR A 59 -6.25 8.42 16.36
CA TYR A 59 -7.15 8.87 15.30
C TYR A 59 -8.60 8.57 15.72
N GLY A 60 -9.46 9.59 15.81
CA GLY A 60 -10.84 9.38 16.26
C GLY A 60 -11.66 10.65 16.55
N ASP A 61 -11.02 11.78 16.86
CA ASP A 61 -11.71 13.08 16.93
C ASP A 61 -11.83 13.73 15.54
N GLU A 62 -12.91 14.49 15.31
CA GLU A 62 -13.20 15.17 14.03
C GLU A 62 -12.09 16.13 13.62
N THR A 63 -11.32 16.65 14.58
CA THR A 63 -10.21 17.57 14.37
C THR A 63 -8.97 16.93 13.71
N VAL A 64 -8.88 15.59 13.69
CA VAL A 64 -7.66 14.82 13.35
C VAL A 64 -7.70 14.18 11.94
N LYS A 65 -8.85 14.26 11.25
CA LYS A 65 -9.01 13.79 9.86
C LYS A 65 -7.96 14.42 8.94
N PHE A 66 -7.41 13.63 8.02
CA PHE A 66 -6.48 14.15 7.03
C PHE A 66 -7.21 15.00 5.99
N LEU A 67 -6.66 16.20 5.74
CA LEU A 67 -7.02 17.10 4.65
C LEU A 67 -5.75 17.41 3.82
N PRO A 68 -5.85 17.71 2.52
CA PRO A 68 -4.69 17.88 1.64
C PRO A 68 -3.77 18.99 2.13
N ASN A 69 -2.48 18.68 2.31
CA ASN A 69 -1.44 19.61 2.79
C ASN A 69 -1.69 20.19 4.19
N LYS A 70 -2.68 19.68 4.94
CA LYS A 70 -2.88 20.05 6.34
C LYS A 70 -1.86 19.31 7.22
N VAL A 71 -1.10 20.06 8.00
CA VAL A 71 -0.11 19.53 8.93
C VAL A 71 -0.77 19.25 10.27
N ASN A 72 -0.68 18.01 10.75
CA ASN A 72 -1.22 17.58 12.04
C ASN A 72 -0.16 16.78 12.82
N LYS A 73 -0.32 16.72 14.14
CA LYS A 73 0.51 15.87 15.02
C LYS A 73 -0.19 14.53 15.25
N TYR A 74 0.54 13.45 15.08
CA TYR A 74 0.09 12.09 15.36
C TYR A 74 1.02 11.42 16.38
N MET A 75 0.57 10.35 17.01
CA MET A 75 1.41 9.50 17.86
C MET A 75 1.21 8.05 17.44
N TRP A 76 2.27 7.48 16.87
CA TRP A 76 2.37 6.08 16.49
C TRP A 76 2.61 5.21 17.71
N HIS A 77 2.06 4.01 17.65
CA HIS A 77 2.09 2.97 18.67
C HIS A 77 2.40 1.64 17.98
N PHE A 78 3.32 0.87 18.56
CA PHE A 78 3.82 -0.38 17.99
C PHE A 78 3.78 -1.49 19.05
N TRP A 79 3.23 -2.63 18.65
CA TRP A 79 3.12 -3.87 19.44
C TRP A 79 3.98 -4.94 18.78
N GLY A 80 4.86 -5.57 19.55
CA GLY A 80 5.84 -6.49 19.00
C GLY A 80 6.97 -6.84 19.95
N THR A 81 7.95 -7.58 19.45
CA THR A 81 9.10 -8.05 20.22
C THR A 81 10.29 -7.09 20.13
N GLU A 82 11.16 -7.07 21.15
CA GLU A 82 12.32 -6.17 21.18
C GLU A 82 13.29 -6.36 19.99
N GLU A 83 13.32 -7.56 19.39
CA GLU A 83 14.13 -7.85 18.19
C GLU A 83 13.63 -7.11 16.94
N GLU A 84 12.32 -6.80 16.87
CA GLU A 84 11.71 -6.04 15.76
C GLU A 84 11.92 -4.53 15.90
N PHE A 85 12.31 -4.05 17.09
CA PHE A 85 12.51 -2.63 17.39
C PHE A 85 13.94 -2.15 17.13
N ASN A 86 14.71 -2.89 16.32
CA ASN A 86 16.08 -2.55 15.95
C ASN A 86 16.16 -1.52 14.81
N GLY A 87 15.98 -0.24 15.14
CA GLY A 87 16.19 0.86 14.20
C GLY A 87 15.44 2.13 14.59
N SER A 88 15.24 3.01 13.62
CA SER A 88 14.37 4.18 13.70
C SER A 88 13.12 3.97 12.83
N LEU A 89 12.05 4.68 13.15
CA LEU A 89 10.81 4.71 12.36
C LEU A 89 10.99 5.57 11.11
N THR A 90 10.71 4.98 9.96
CA THR A 90 10.47 5.68 8.68
C THR A 90 9.10 5.28 8.15
N VAL A 91 8.31 6.22 7.64
CA VAL A 91 6.98 5.95 7.09
C VAL A 91 6.90 6.51 5.67
N ILE A 92 6.62 5.63 4.70
CA ILE A 92 6.43 5.97 3.30
C ILE A 92 4.93 5.85 2.99
N ALA A 93 4.32 6.95 2.54
CA ALA A 93 2.92 6.98 2.15
C ALA A 93 2.77 6.85 0.63
N THR A 94 1.98 5.89 0.15
CA THR A 94 1.66 5.65 -1.27
C THR A 94 0.19 5.98 -1.57
N HIS A 95 -0.08 6.74 -2.63
CA HIS A 95 -1.44 7.14 -3.04
C HIS A 95 -2.12 6.17 -4.02
N GLU A 96 -3.40 5.83 -3.76
CA GLU A 96 -4.18 4.79 -4.46
C GLU A 96 -4.23 4.93 -5.99
N VAL A 97 -4.39 6.15 -6.52
CA VAL A 97 -4.57 6.37 -7.98
C VAL A 97 -3.26 6.71 -8.68
N SER A 98 -2.43 7.56 -8.07
CA SER A 98 -1.27 8.14 -8.76
C SER A 98 0.04 7.40 -8.50
N ASN A 99 0.06 6.42 -7.58
CA ASN A 99 1.28 5.75 -7.12
C ASN A 99 2.37 6.73 -6.65
N GLU A 100 1.95 7.91 -6.19
CA GLU A 100 2.85 8.91 -5.63
C GLU A 100 3.30 8.44 -4.26
N GLN A 101 4.61 8.46 -4.02
CA GLN A 101 5.22 8.11 -2.75
C GLN A 101 5.79 9.36 -2.09
N VAL A 102 5.51 9.55 -0.81
CA VAL A 102 6.09 10.61 0.03
C VAL A 102 6.53 10.04 1.37
N THR A 103 7.75 10.35 1.80
CA THR A 103 8.21 10.05 3.15
C THR A 103 7.53 11.03 4.12
N VAL A 104 6.66 10.52 4.99
CA VAL A 104 5.89 11.35 5.95
C VAL A 104 6.48 11.35 7.36
N VAL A 105 7.35 10.37 7.66
CA VAL A 105 8.18 10.30 8.87
C VAL A 105 9.53 9.73 8.46
N GLU A 106 10.62 10.32 8.94
CA GLU A 106 11.99 9.90 8.61
C GLU A 106 12.85 9.86 9.88
N ASP A 107 13.62 8.78 10.03
CA ASP A 107 14.63 8.55 11.07
C ASP A 107 14.22 8.91 12.51
N GLN A 108 12.98 8.58 12.91
CA GLN A 108 12.49 8.89 14.27
C GLN A 108 12.83 7.78 15.27
N ILE A 109 13.50 8.13 16.37
CA ILE A 109 13.86 7.19 17.44
C ILE A 109 12.59 6.72 18.17
N LEU A 110 12.49 5.41 18.41
CA LEU A 110 11.38 4.82 19.14
C LEU A 110 11.47 5.12 20.65
N GLY A 111 10.38 5.64 21.21
CA GLY A 111 10.18 5.73 22.65
C GLY A 111 9.81 4.39 23.27
N GLY A 112 9.85 4.30 24.60
CA GLY A 112 9.41 3.13 25.35
C GLY A 112 7.88 2.92 25.38
N PRO A 113 7.38 2.01 26.22
CA PRO A 113 5.96 1.67 26.27
C PRO A 113 5.06 2.86 26.60
N ASN A 114 3.91 2.94 25.93
CA ASN A 114 2.91 4.00 26.12
C ASN A 114 1.54 3.59 25.55
N ASN A 115 0.43 4.01 26.17
CA ASN A 115 -0.95 3.72 25.75
C ASN A 115 -1.18 2.25 25.31
N GLY A 116 -0.81 1.30 26.17
CA GLY A 116 -0.91 -0.13 25.89
C GLY A 116 0.10 -0.73 24.90
N ALA A 117 0.94 0.06 24.23
CA ALA A 117 1.93 -0.38 23.24
C ALA A 117 3.35 -0.51 23.80
N ASP A 118 4.19 -1.33 23.17
CA ASP A 118 5.58 -1.61 23.57
C ASP A 118 6.53 -0.46 23.22
N LYS A 119 6.27 0.23 22.10
CA LYS A 119 7.00 1.44 21.67
C LYS A 119 6.03 2.49 21.14
N HIS A 120 6.45 3.75 21.14
CA HIS A 120 5.69 4.84 20.52
C HIS A 120 6.60 5.87 19.83
N VAL A 121 6.06 6.60 18.85
CA VAL A 121 6.74 7.72 18.18
C VAL A 121 5.78 8.89 17.95
N PRO A 122 6.02 10.09 18.50
CA PRO A 122 5.29 11.29 18.07
C PRO A 122 5.78 11.73 16.68
N SER A 123 4.87 12.06 15.77
CA SER A 123 5.20 12.56 14.44
C SER A 123 4.40 13.80 14.07
N ILE A 124 4.89 14.53 13.07
CA ILE A 124 4.18 15.62 12.39
C ILE A 124 4.03 15.18 10.95
N MET A 125 2.79 14.99 10.48
CA MET A 125 2.52 14.43 9.15
C MET A 125 1.58 15.34 8.35
N SER A 126 1.70 15.25 7.03
CA SER A 126 0.75 15.79 6.06
C SER A 126 0.75 14.94 4.81
N LEU A 127 -0.38 14.90 4.10
CA LEU A 127 -0.54 14.15 2.84
C LEU A 127 -1.03 15.12 1.75
N PRO A 128 -0.43 15.13 0.55
CA PRO A 128 -0.60 16.23 -0.41
C PRO A 128 -1.93 16.22 -1.18
N LYS A 129 -2.64 15.08 -1.24
CA LYS A 129 -3.82 14.87 -2.10
C LYS A 129 -4.92 14.11 -1.37
N SER A 130 -6.18 14.43 -1.70
CA SER A 130 -7.33 13.64 -1.29
C SER A 130 -7.37 12.29 -2.03
N GLY A 131 -7.85 11.25 -1.35
CA GLY A 131 -7.69 9.87 -1.78
C GLY A 131 -7.35 8.94 -0.61
N MET A 132 -7.27 7.63 -0.87
CA MET A 132 -6.69 6.67 0.08
C MET A 132 -5.17 6.72 -0.03
N TRP A 133 -4.53 6.59 1.13
CA TRP A 133 -3.08 6.45 1.25
C TRP A 133 -2.74 5.24 2.11
N LYS A 134 -1.76 4.44 1.65
CA LYS A 134 -1.14 3.36 2.42
C LYS A 134 0.14 3.89 3.02
N LEU A 135 0.24 3.87 4.35
CA LEU A 135 1.40 4.33 5.11
C LEU A 135 2.17 3.08 5.56
N ASP A 136 3.21 2.73 4.81
CA ASP A 136 4.10 1.63 5.12
C ASP A 136 5.12 2.09 6.16
N ALA A 137 5.06 1.52 7.36
CA ALA A 137 5.91 1.87 8.49
C ALA A 137 7.06 0.86 8.63
N TYR A 138 8.28 1.36 8.51
CA TYR A 138 9.53 0.61 8.61
C TYR A 138 10.22 0.91 9.93
N ILE A 139 10.80 -0.12 10.56
CA ILE A 139 11.69 0.05 11.71
C ILE A 139 13.06 -0.49 11.29
N GLY A 140 14.02 0.44 11.16
CA GLY A 140 15.25 0.16 10.43
C GLY A 140 14.93 -0.13 8.95
N GLU A 141 15.43 -1.27 8.45
CA GLU A 141 15.20 -1.71 7.06
C GLU A 141 13.96 -2.61 6.88
N ASN A 142 13.32 -3.01 7.99
CA ASN A 142 12.21 -3.98 7.96
C ASN A 142 10.85 -3.29 7.92
N LEU A 143 9.97 -3.70 7.00
CA LEU A 143 8.56 -3.33 7.05
C LEU A 143 7.95 -3.92 8.33
N PHE A 144 7.47 -3.05 9.21
CA PHE A 144 6.80 -3.45 10.45
C PHE A 144 5.32 -3.72 10.20
N GLY A 145 4.66 -2.87 9.41
CA GLY A 145 3.30 -3.04 8.93
C GLY A 145 2.77 -1.79 8.22
N SER A 146 1.49 -1.77 7.86
CA SER A 146 0.89 -0.72 7.03
C SER A 146 -0.42 -0.19 7.61
N VAL A 147 -0.66 1.13 7.52
CA VAL A 147 -1.92 1.77 7.92
C VAL A 147 -2.56 2.46 6.72
N PHE A 148 -3.84 2.20 6.46
CA PHE A 148 -4.60 2.82 5.38
C PHE A 148 -5.50 3.93 5.92
N VAL A 149 -5.41 5.13 5.34
CA VAL A 149 -6.22 6.29 5.74
C VAL A 149 -6.84 7.00 4.53
N LYS A 150 -8.01 7.62 4.73
CA LYS A 150 -8.58 8.55 3.74
C LYS A 150 -8.16 9.98 4.05
N VAL A 151 -7.64 10.65 3.03
CA VAL A 151 -7.53 12.10 2.98
C VAL A 151 -8.82 12.63 2.33
N HIS A 152 -9.62 13.36 3.09
CA HIS A 152 -10.90 13.89 2.62
C HIS A 152 -10.70 15.20 1.85
N ASN A 153 -11.69 15.63 1.06
CA ASN A 153 -11.73 17.02 0.58
C ASN A 153 -12.15 17.96 1.73
N GLU A 154 -11.79 19.24 1.62
CA GLU A 154 -12.32 20.31 2.48
C GLU A 154 -13.80 20.61 2.20
#